data_AF-A0A4Y8A704-F1
#
_entry.id   AF-A0A4Y8A704-F1
#
_cell.length_a   1.000
_cell.length_b   1.000
_cell.length_c   1.000
_cell.angle_alpha   90.00
_cell.angle_beta   90.00
_cell.angle_gamma   90.00
#
_symmetry.space_group_name_H-M   'P 1'
#
loop_
_entity.id
_entity.type
_entity.pdbx_description
1 polymer ?
#
loop_
_entity_poly.entity_id
_entity_poly.type
_entity_poly.pdbx_seq_one_letter_code
_entity_poly.pdbx_strand_id
1 'polypeptide(L)'
;MNDVAQISEFGKILIFLITGVLAIGGLFFVNRLLAPRNPNYDKLTTYECGEEPTGNAWLPFNSRFYVIALVFLLFDVEMVFVFPWATVFGNREILAADARWGWLSLTEMFIFLGILILGLAYVWLKGDLDWIKPNVTLPQTDVRIPQLLYDNVNVKQGNFKVKEFTSEVLIPAAATTTSDTVTAAPETRKPMFKPSFKKPANDA
;
A
#
# COMPACT_ATOMS: atom_id res chain seq x y z
N MET A 1 14.42 23.25 -42.07
CA MET A 1 15.14 23.26 -40.77
C MET A 1 15.93 24.56 -40.66
N ASN A 2 15.25 25.72 -40.72
CA ASN A 2 15.91 27.04 -40.82
C ASN A 2 15.38 28.03 -39.78
N ASP A 3 15.11 27.59 -38.55
CA ASP A 3 14.80 28.50 -37.43
C ASP A 3 15.89 28.41 -36.36
N VAL A 4 16.43 29.57 -35.99
CA VAL A 4 17.67 29.76 -35.20
C VAL A 4 17.51 29.41 -33.70
N ALA A 5 16.40 28.77 -33.30
CA ALA A 5 16.13 28.47 -31.89
C ALA A 5 15.30 27.19 -31.64
N GLN A 6 15.38 26.19 -32.52
CA GLN A 6 14.65 24.94 -32.27
C GLN A 6 15.45 24.03 -31.32
N ILE A 7 15.04 24.01 -30.04
CA ILE A 7 15.54 23.04 -29.04
C ILE A 7 15.21 21.63 -29.53
N SER A 8 16.20 20.74 -29.57
CA SER A 8 16.02 19.32 -29.91
C SER A 8 14.96 18.66 -29.01
N GLU A 9 14.25 17.64 -29.49
CA GLU A 9 13.27 16.90 -28.68
C GLU A 9 13.89 16.41 -27.35
N PHE A 10 15.16 15.98 -27.38
CA PHE A 10 15.91 15.63 -26.17
C PHE A 10 16.12 16.81 -25.21
N GLY A 11 16.30 18.02 -25.75
CA GLY A 11 16.39 19.25 -24.95
C GLY A 11 15.05 19.59 -24.28
N LYS A 12 13.92 19.35 -24.94
CA LYS A 12 12.59 19.51 -24.32
C LYS A 12 12.40 18.52 -23.16
N ILE A 13 12.80 17.25 -23.35
CA ILE A 13 12.76 16.22 -22.29
C ILE A 13 13.64 16.63 -21.11
N LEU A 14 14.85 17.14 -21.37
CA LEU A 14 15.75 17.59 -20.32
C LEU A 14 15.17 18.77 -19.53
N ILE A 15 14.59 19.76 -20.22
CA ILE A 15 13.94 20.91 -19.57
C ILE A 15 12.76 20.43 -18.71
N PHE A 16 11.96 19.48 -19.20
CA PHE A 16 10.87 18.89 -18.43
C PHE A 16 11.37 18.21 -17.15
N LEU A 17 12.44 17.42 -17.24
CA LEU A 17 13.06 16.76 -16.09
C LEU A 17 13.59 17.78 -15.08
N ILE A 18 14.33 18.80 -15.53
CA ILE A 18 14.86 19.87 -14.69
C ILE A 18 13.71 20.61 -13.98
N THR A 19 12.66 20.95 -14.73
CA THR A 19 11.49 21.64 -14.17
C THR A 19 10.81 20.78 -13.11
N GLY A 20 10.66 19.47 -13.33
CA GLY A 20 10.11 18.54 -12.35
C GLY A 20 10.95 18.45 -11.07
N VAL A 21 12.27 18.33 -11.21
CA VAL A 21 13.20 18.31 -10.07
C VAL A 21 13.17 19.63 -9.30
N LEU A 22 13.16 20.77 -9.99
CA LEU A 22 13.08 22.10 -9.37
C LEU A 22 11.73 22.32 -8.68
N ALA A 23 10.62 21.85 -9.26
CA ALA A 23 9.30 21.96 -8.65
C ALA A 23 9.25 21.15 -7.34
N ILE A 24 9.65 19.88 -7.35
CA ILE A 24 9.66 19.02 -6.16
C ILE A 24 10.66 19.55 -5.12
N GLY A 25 11.87 19.92 -5.55
CA GLY A 25 12.88 20.53 -4.69
C GLY A 25 12.42 21.85 -4.08
N GLY A 26 11.72 22.68 -4.84
CA GLY A 26 11.09 23.92 -4.39
C GLY A 26 10.00 23.66 -3.34
N LEU A 27 9.15 22.65 -3.54
CA LEU A 27 8.16 22.23 -2.54
C LEU A 27 8.83 21.79 -1.24
N PHE A 28 9.88 20.96 -1.31
CA PHE A 28 10.64 20.57 -0.12
C PHE A 28 11.31 21.77 0.56
N PHE A 29 11.82 22.73 -0.21
CA PHE A 29 12.44 23.95 0.33
C PHE A 29 11.42 24.83 1.05
N VAL A 30 10.24 25.05 0.44
CA VAL A 30 9.14 25.79 1.06
C VAL A 30 8.64 25.08 2.31
N ASN A 31 8.44 23.75 2.26
CA ASN A 31 8.08 22.96 3.44
C ASN A 31 9.13 23.11 4.55
N ARG A 32 10.41 23.04 4.20
CA ARG A 32 11.51 23.22 5.16
C ARG A 32 11.52 24.61 5.80
N LEU A 33 11.04 25.65 5.11
CA LEU A 33 10.97 27.03 5.62
C LEU A 33 9.71 27.29 6.46
N LEU A 34 8.55 26.77 6.03
CA LEU A 34 7.25 27.01 6.68
C LEU A 34 6.93 26.02 7.80
N ALA A 35 7.45 24.79 7.75
CA ALA A 35 7.08 23.76 8.72
C ALA A 35 7.60 24.09 10.13
N PRO A 36 6.76 23.97 11.18
CA PRO A 36 7.19 24.08 12.56
C PRO A 36 8.28 23.05 12.89
N ARG A 37 9.47 23.54 13.30
CA ARG A 37 10.61 22.68 13.65
C ARG A 37 10.66 22.45 15.15
N ASN A 38 9.98 21.41 15.61
CA ASN A 38 10.01 21.02 17.02
C ASN A 38 10.43 19.54 17.17
N PRO A 39 11.74 19.24 16.97
CA PRO A 39 12.29 17.90 17.14
C PRO A 39 12.21 17.49 18.61
N ASN A 40 11.67 16.30 18.87
CA ASN A 40 11.68 15.66 20.19
C ASN A 40 12.37 14.30 20.04
N TYR A 41 12.97 13.80 21.11
CA TYR A 41 13.56 12.46 21.17
C TYR A 41 12.58 11.41 20.63
N ASP A 42 11.35 11.37 21.17
CA ASP A 42 10.31 10.40 20.76
C ASP A 42 9.85 10.53 19.29
N LYS A 43 10.04 11.70 18.66
CA LYS A 43 9.71 11.89 17.24
C LYS A 43 10.83 11.40 16.31
N LEU A 44 12.03 11.23 16.84
CA LEU A 44 13.23 10.82 16.12
C LEU A 44 13.55 9.33 16.34
N THR A 45 12.88 8.68 17.28
CA THR A 45 12.98 7.23 17.51
C THR A 45 12.19 6.43 16.48
N THR A 46 12.61 5.20 16.23
CA THR A 46 11.88 4.24 15.38
C THR A 46 10.49 3.97 15.94
N TYR A 47 9.50 3.85 15.06
CA TYR A 47 8.15 3.49 15.45
C TYR A 47 8.06 1.98 15.76
N GLU A 48 7.75 1.63 17.01
CA GLU A 48 7.55 0.25 17.50
C GLU A 48 6.23 0.14 18.31
N CYS A 49 5.16 0.77 17.82
CA CYS A 49 3.84 0.78 18.49
C CYS A 49 3.84 1.29 19.95
N GLY A 50 4.85 2.07 20.34
CA GLY A 50 4.99 2.66 21.68
C GLY A 50 5.99 1.94 22.59
N GLU A 51 6.58 0.84 22.13
CA GLU A 51 7.62 0.10 22.86
C GLU A 51 9.03 0.55 22.44
N GLU A 52 10.01 0.28 23.30
CA GLU A 52 11.41 0.49 22.94
C GLU A 52 11.88 -0.59 21.96
N PRO A 53 12.56 -0.24 20.85
CA PRO A 53 13.08 -1.23 19.92
C PRO A 53 14.10 -2.12 20.64
N THR A 54 13.83 -3.42 20.68
CA THR A 54 14.69 -4.42 21.30
C THR A 54 15.19 -5.43 20.27
N GLY A 55 16.43 -5.90 20.44
CA GLY A 55 17.03 -6.90 19.57
C GLY A 55 17.77 -6.33 18.37
N ASN A 56 18.13 -7.22 17.45
CA ASN A 56 18.87 -6.89 16.23
C ASN A 56 17.90 -6.79 15.04
N ALA A 57 18.02 -5.72 14.25
CA ALA A 57 17.23 -5.52 13.03
C ALA A 57 17.70 -6.39 11.84
N TRP A 58 18.76 -7.19 12.01
CA TRP A 58 19.21 -8.15 11.00
C TRP A 58 18.27 -9.36 10.95
N LEU A 59 17.33 -9.32 10.01
CA LEU A 59 16.51 -10.47 9.64
C LEU A 59 17.00 -11.06 8.32
N PRO A 60 17.12 -12.40 8.18
CA PRO A 60 17.43 -13.00 6.89
C PRO A 60 16.36 -12.61 5.87
N PHE A 61 16.79 -11.94 4.80
CA PHE A 61 15.91 -11.57 3.71
C PHE A 61 15.55 -12.81 2.88
N ASN A 62 14.31 -12.87 2.41
CA ASN A 62 13.85 -14.00 1.63
C ASN A 62 14.54 -14.02 0.25
N SER A 63 15.13 -15.14 -0.15
CA SER A 63 15.80 -15.27 -1.46
C SER A 63 14.84 -15.13 -2.65
N ARG A 64 13.51 -15.27 -2.45
CA ARG A 64 12.51 -15.14 -3.52
C ARG A 64 12.52 -13.77 -4.19
N PHE A 65 12.83 -12.70 -3.45
CA PHE A 65 12.99 -11.36 -4.05
C PHE A 65 14.12 -11.32 -5.08
N TYR A 66 15.22 -12.04 -4.83
CA TYR A 66 16.33 -12.15 -5.78
C TYR A 66 15.91 -12.92 -7.03
N VAL A 67 15.19 -14.04 -6.88
CA VAL A 67 14.72 -14.83 -8.02
C VAL A 67 13.77 -14.02 -8.91
N ILE A 68 12.83 -13.28 -8.32
CA ILE A 68 11.91 -12.41 -9.06
C ILE A 68 12.70 -11.30 -9.80
N ALA A 69 13.65 -10.65 -9.13
CA ALA A 69 14.48 -9.62 -9.75
C ALA A 69 15.33 -10.17 -10.91
N LEU A 70 15.88 -11.38 -10.77
CA LEU A 70 16.66 -12.04 -11.81
C LEU A 70 15.81 -12.36 -13.04
N VAL A 71 14.61 -12.92 -12.84
CA VAL A 71 13.65 -13.21 -13.92
C VAL A 71 13.19 -11.93 -14.61
N PHE A 72 12.93 -10.87 -13.85
CA PHE A 72 12.59 -9.55 -14.39
C PHE A 72 13.73 -8.98 -15.25
N LEU A 73 14.97 -9.01 -14.75
CA LEU A 73 16.13 -8.52 -15.49
C LEU A 73 16.34 -9.30 -16.79
N LEU A 74 16.18 -10.62 -16.76
CA LEU A 74 16.26 -11.44 -17.97
C LEU A 74 15.19 -10.98 -18.97
N PHE A 75 13.93 -10.87 -18.57
CA PHE A 75 12.86 -10.41 -19.46
C PHE A 75 13.09 -8.98 -20.00
N ASP A 76 13.64 -8.08 -19.19
CA ASP A 76 13.97 -6.70 -19.60
C ASP A 76 15.05 -6.66 -20.68
N VAL A 77 16.10 -7.49 -20.54
CA VAL A 77 17.12 -7.64 -21.59
C VAL A 77 16.52 -8.21 -22.88
N GLU A 78 15.60 -9.17 -22.78
CA GLU A 78 14.99 -9.77 -23.96
C GLU A 78 14.09 -8.76 -24.72
N MET A 79 13.45 -7.83 -24.02
CA MET A 79 12.69 -6.74 -24.62
C MET A 79 13.56 -5.83 -25.49
N VAL A 80 14.85 -5.66 -25.16
CA VAL A 80 15.80 -4.91 -26.01
C VAL A 80 15.94 -5.54 -27.40
N PHE A 81 15.72 -6.85 -27.55
CA PHE A 81 15.69 -7.52 -28.86
C PHE A 81 14.33 -7.40 -29.56
N VAL A 82 13.23 -7.42 -28.82
CA VAL A 82 11.88 -7.32 -29.39
C VAL A 82 11.60 -5.93 -29.97
N PHE A 83 12.06 -4.85 -29.31
CA PHE A 83 11.76 -3.48 -29.72
C PHE A 83 12.26 -3.12 -31.13
N PRO A 84 13.55 -3.31 -31.47
CA PRO A 84 14.05 -3.04 -32.82
C PRO A 84 13.28 -3.83 -33.88
N TRP A 85 13.03 -5.11 -33.65
CA TRP A 85 12.23 -5.93 -34.55
C TRP A 85 10.83 -5.35 -34.77
N ALA A 86 10.13 -4.97 -33.69
CA ALA A 86 8.78 -4.41 -33.77
C ALA A 86 8.74 -3.09 -34.56
N THR A 87 9.78 -2.26 -34.46
CA THR A 87 9.86 -1.00 -35.24
C THR A 87 10.14 -1.22 -36.72
N VAL A 88 10.89 -2.27 -37.07
CA VAL A 88 11.35 -2.51 -38.45
C VAL A 88 10.39 -3.41 -39.22
N PHE A 89 9.67 -4.32 -38.55
CA PHE A 89 8.77 -5.29 -39.18
C PHE A 89 7.72 -4.66 -40.12
N GLY A 90 7.23 -3.46 -39.78
CA GLY A 90 6.25 -2.71 -40.59
C GLY A 90 6.84 -1.85 -41.72
N ASN A 91 8.15 -1.87 -41.94
CA ASN A 91 8.81 -1.01 -42.92
C ASN A 91 8.59 -1.53 -44.35
N ARG A 92 7.82 -0.77 -45.14
CA ARG A 92 7.43 -1.11 -46.52
C ARG A 92 8.63 -1.27 -47.47
N GLU A 93 9.72 -0.55 -47.26
CA GLU A 93 10.90 -0.61 -48.12
C GLU A 93 11.60 -1.96 -48.00
N ILE A 94 11.69 -2.49 -46.77
CA ILE A 94 12.34 -3.77 -46.47
C ILE A 94 11.44 -4.93 -46.90
N LEU A 95 10.13 -4.82 -46.68
CA LEU A 95 9.13 -5.77 -47.16
C LEU A 95 9.08 -5.86 -48.69
N ALA A 96 9.33 -4.76 -49.40
CA ALA A 96 9.36 -4.73 -50.87
C ALA A 96 10.67 -5.29 -51.45
N ALA A 97 11.78 -5.27 -50.70
CA ALA A 97 13.06 -5.80 -51.12
C ALA A 97 13.06 -7.33 -51.23
N ASP A 98 12.40 -8.03 -50.30
CA ASP A 98 12.19 -9.48 -50.35
C ASP A 98 10.87 -9.87 -49.68
N ALA A 99 9.95 -10.44 -50.45
CA ALA A 99 8.65 -10.90 -49.95
C ALA A 99 8.75 -12.03 -48.90
N ARG A 100 9.89 -12.75 -48.83
CA ARG A 100 10.13 -13.80 -47.84
C ARG A 100 10.50 -13.25 -46.47
N TRP A 101 11.04 -12.03 -46.41
CA TRP A 101 11.56 -11.42 -45.20
C TRP A 101 10.50 -11.29 -44.10
N GLY A 102 9.29 -10.85 -44.46
CA GLY A 102 8.19 -10.70 -43.50
C GLY A 102 7.81 -12.03 -42.83
N TRP A 103 7.68 -13.11 -43.60
CA TRP A 103 7.31 -14.42 -43.04
C TRP A 103 8.43 -15.05 -42.20
N LEU A 104 9.69 -14.94 -42.65
CA LEU A 104 10.86 -15.42 -41.90
C LEU A 104 11.02 -14.67 -40.57
N SER A 105 11.04 -13.34 -40.61
CA SER A 105 11.17 -12.48 -39.43
C SER A 105 10.03 -12.71 -38.42
N LEU A 106 8.80 -12.90 -38.91
CA LEU A 106 7.67 -13.25 -38.05
C LEU A 106 7.87 -14.61 -37.38
N THR A 107 8.31 -15.63 -38.14
CA THR A 107 8.53 -16.99 -37.64
C THR A 107 9.65 -17.01 -36.59
N GLU A 108 10.78 -16.35 -36.85
CA GLU A 108 11.89 -16.22 -35.91
C GLU A 108 11.44 -15.54 -34.62
N MET A 109 10.65 -14.47 -34.71
CA MET A 109 10.13 -13.79 -33.52
C MET A 109 9.14 -14.65 -32.73
N PHE A 110 8.28 -15.42 -33.41
CA PHE A 110 7.40 -16.38 -32.72
C PHE A 110 8.18 -17.48 -32.00
N ILE A 111 9.26 -17.99 -32.60
CA ILE A 111 10.14 -18.96 -31.96
C ILE A 111 10.82 -18.33 -30.75
N PHE A 112 11.36 -17.12 -30.90
CA PHE A 112 12.00 -16.38 -29.82
C PHE A 112 11.05 -16.11 -28.64
N LEU A 113 9.86 -15.52 -28.89
CA LEU A 113 8.82 -15.35 -27.86
C LEU A 113 8.37 -16.69 -27.26
N GLY A 114 8.27 -17.73 -28.09
CA GLY A 114 7.92 -19.07 -27.64
C GLY A 114 8.91 -19.61 -26.60
N ILE A 115 10.21 -19.41 -26.81
CA ILE A 115 11.26 -19.78 -25.85
C ILE A 115 11.11 -18.99 -24.55
N LEU A 116 10.84 -17.67 -24.63
CA LEU A 116 10.62 -16.82 -23.44
C LEU A 116 9.41 -17.27 -22.63
N ILE A 117 8.28 -17.52 -23.30
CA ILE A 117 7.04 -17.99 -22.66
C ILE A 117 7.27 -19.35 -22.02
N LEU A 118 8.02 -20.25 -22.68
CA LEU A 118 8.34 -21.57 -22.13
C LEU A 118 9.22 -21.45 -20.88
N GLY A 119 10.21 -20.56 -20.89
CA GLY A 119 11.03 -20.26 -19.72
C GLY A 119 10.19 -19.72 -18.55
N LEU A 120 9.29 -18.77 -18.82
CA LEU A 120 8.37 -18.23 -17.82
C LEU A 120 7.43 -19.32 -17.28
N ALA A 121 6.85 -20.13 -18.17
CA ALA A 121 5.98 -21.24 -17.79
C ALA A 121 6.70 -22.27 -16.92
N TYR A 122 7.97 -22.58 -17.22
CA TYR A 122 8.80 -23.48 -16.42
C TYR A 122 8.98 -22.95 -14.98
N VAL A 123 9.39 -21.69 -14.83
CA VAL A 123 9.61 -21.07 -13.51
C VAL A 123 8.29 -20.96 -12.74
N TRP A 124 7.19 -20.67 -13.43
CA TRP A 124 5.86 -20.61 -12.82
C TRP A 124 5.40 -21.99 -12.32
N LEU A 125 5.50 -23.04 -13.15
CA LEU A 125 5.13 -24.40 -12.75
C LEU A 125 5.97 -24.91 -11.58
N LYS A 126 7.22 -24.46 -11.48
CA LYS A 126 8.11 -24.81 -10.37
C LYS A 126 7.75 -24.08 -9.07
N GLY A 127 6.91 -23.05 -9.12
CA GLY A 127 6.49 -22.28 -7.93
C GLY A 127 7.54 -21.29 -7.44
N ASP A 128 8.58 -21.02 -8.23
CA ASP A 128 9.65 -20.07 -7.86
C ASP A 128 9.12 -18.61 -7.79
N LEU A 129 7.95 -18.35 -8.40
CA LEU A 129 7.22 -17.08 -8.34
C LEU A 129 6.20 -17.00 -7.19
N ASP A 130 5.95 -18.10 -6.47
CA ASP A 130 4.93 -18.10 -5.43
C ASP A 130 5.34 -17.26 -4.23
N TRP A 131 4.39 -16.47 -3.72
CA TRP A 131 4.60 -15.67 -2.52
C TRP A 131 4.27 -16.45 -1.24
N ILE A 132 5.03 -16.20 -0.18
CA ILE A 132 4.71 -16.73 1.16
C ILE A 132 3.49 -15.97 1.69
N LYS A 133 2.32 -16.60 1.65
CA LYS A 133 1.13 -16.08 2.32
C LYS A 133 1.22 -16.46 3.81
N PRO A 134 1.03 -15.51 4.74
CA PRO A 134 0.93 -15.85 6.15
C PRO A 134 -0.25 -16.82 6.35
N ASN A 135 0.03 -17.98 6.93
CA ASN A 135 -1.04 -18.85 7.42
C ASN A 135 -1.54 -18.25 8.73
N VAL A 136 -2.74 -17.67 8.73
CA VAL A 136 -3.36 -17.12 9.94
C VAL A 136 -3.76 -18.31 10.83
N THR A 137 -2.90 -18.67 11.77
CA THR A 137 -3.27 -19.60 12.83
C THR A 137 -4.08 -18.83 13.86
N LEU A 138 -5.40 -19.01 13.83
CA LEU A 138 -6.26 -18.45 14.86
C LEU A 138 -5.94 -19.17 16.19
N PRO A 139 -5.58 -18.44 17.27
CA PRO A 139 -5.33 -19.07 18.55
C PRO A 139 -6.62 -19.76 19.02
N GLN A 140 -6.56 -21.09 19.17
CA GLN A 140 -7.66 -21.83 19.78
C GLN A 140 -7.46 -21.83 21.29
N THR A 141 -8.31 -21.08 21.98
CA THR A 141 -8.39 -21.12 23.43
C THR A 141 -9.31 -22.28 23.84
N ASP A 142 -8.93 -23.05 24.86
CA ASP A 142 -9.79 -24.07 25.47
C ASP A 142 -10.87 -23.37 26.33
N VAL A 143 -11.74 -22.65 25.66
CA VAL A 143 -12.94 -22.08 26.26
C VAL A 143 -14.09 -23.02 25.96
N ARG A 144 -14.87 -23.35 26.99
CA ARG A 144 -16.11 -24.14 26.88
C ARG A 144 -17.25 -23.42 26.12
N ILE A 145 -16.93 -22.36 25.39
CA ILE A 145 -17.87 -21.50 24.68
C ILE A 145 -17.82 -21.87 23.20
N PRO A 146 -18.91 -22.36 22.60
CA PRO A 146 -18.96 -22.68 21.17
C PRO A 146 -18.67 -21.47 20.28
N GLN A 147 -17.94 -21.67 19.17
CA GLN A 147 -17.61 -20.62 18.19
C GLN A 147 -18.83 -19.85 17.67
N LEU A 148 -19.96 -20.55 17.50
CA LEU A 148 -21.23 -19.95 17.07
C LEU A 148 -21.67 -18.77 17.94
N LEU A 149 -21.33 -18.75 19.23
CA LEU A 149 -21.67 -17.62 20.10
C LEU A 149 -20.84 -16.37 19.76
N TYR A 150 -19.57 -16.53 19.41
CA TYR A 150 -18.72 -15.43 18.95
C TYR A 150 -19.21 -14.90 17.60
N ASP A 151 -19.57 -15.77 16.66
CA ASP A 151 -20.12 -15.37 15.36
C ASP A 151 -21.41 -14.56 15.54
N ASN A 152 -22.30 -15.02 16.40
CA ASN A 152 -23.54 -14.32 16.73
C ASN A 152 -23.30 -12.96 17.40
N VAL A 153 -22.26 -12.85 18.25
CA VAL A 153 -21.86 -11.57 18.85
C VAL A 153 -21.30 -10.65 17.78
N ASN A 154 -20.40 -11.13 16.92
CA ASN A 154 -19.81 -10.34 15.83
C ASN A 154 -20.88 -9.85 14.84
N VAL A 155 -21.89 -10.66 14.52
CA VAL A 155 -23.03 -10.23 13.68
C VAL A 155 -23.87 -9.16 14.38
N LYS A 156 -24.12 -9.31 15.69
CA LYS A 156 -24.86 -8.31 16.48
C LYS A 156 -24.08 -6.99 16.65
N GLN A 157 -22.76 -7.09 16.77
CA GLN A 157 -21.84 -5.97 16.92
C GLN A 157 -21.47 -5.33 15.56
N GLY A 158 -21.52 -6.07 14.46
CA GLY A 158 -21.26 -5.53 13.12
C GLY A 158 -22.25 -4.45 12.69
N ASN A 159 -23.44 -4.43 13.31
CA ASN A 159 -24.47 -3.43 13.08
C ASN A 159 -24.39 -2.22 14.03
N PHE A 160 -23.20 -1.87 14.54
CA PHE A 160 -23.04 -0.61 15.25
C PHE A 160 -23.12 0.57 14.28
N LYS A 161 -24.10 1.44 14.46
CA LYS A 161 -24.13 2.76 13.83
C LYS A 161 -23.01 3.58 14.48
N VAL A 162 -21.88 3.73 13.79
CA VAL A 162 -20.76 4.57 14.25
C VAL A 162 -21.33 5.95 14.54
N LYS A 163 -21.24 6.38 15.81
CA LYS A 163 -21.67 7.72 16.19
C LYS A 163 -20.68 8.68 15.56
N GLU A 164 -21.17 9.61 14.73
CA GLU A 164 -20.30 10.64 14.16
C GLU A 164 -19.59 11.37 15.30
N PHE A 165 -18.29 11.56 15.13
CA PHE A 165 -17.48 12.28 16.09
C PHE A 165 -17.92 13.76 16.08
N THR A 166 -18.77 14.14 17.02
CA THR A 166 -19.08 15.54 17.30
C THR A 166 -18.09 16.05 18.33
N SER A 167 -17.18 16.92 17.91
CA SER A 167 -16.31 17.69 18.80
C SER A 167 -17.09 18.84 19.46
N GLU A 168 -18.18 18.53 20.17
CA GLU A 168 -18.81 19.51 21.04
C GLU A 168 -17.91 19.66 22.27
N VAL A 169 -17.11 20.73 22.22
CA VAL A 169 -16.48 21.30 23.40
C VAL A 169 -17.57 21.50 24.44
N LEU A 170 -17.54 20.71 25.50
CA LEU A 170 -18.39 20.88 26.67
C LEU A 170 -18.07 22.23 27.32
N ILE A 171 -18.74 23.29 26.87
CA ILE A 171 -18.89 24.50 27.67
C ILE A 171 -19.96 24.16 28.72
N PRO A 172 -19.65 24.26 30.03
CA PRO A 172 -20.61 23.91 31.07
C PRO A 172 -21.73 24.96 31.07
N ALA A 173 -22.89 24.59 30.50
CA ALA A 173 -24.09 25.39 30.59
C ALA A 173 -24.64 25.32 32.02
N ALA A 174 -24.81 26.50 32.60
CA ALA A 174 -25.29 26.75 33.94
C ALA A 174 -26.65 26.07 34.23
N ALA A 175 -26.83 25.74 35.50
CA ALA A 175 -28.05 25.19 36.06
C ALA A 175 -29.27 26.07 35.75
N THR A 176 -30.29 25.47 35.13
CA THR A 176 -31.66 25.99 35.15
C THR A 176 -32.60 24.85 35.51
N THR A 177 -33.15 24.96 36.71
CA THR A 177 -34.31 24.25 37.24
C THR A 177 -35.52 24.43 36.34
N THR A 178 -36.16 23.32 35.95
CA THR A 178 -37.59 23.31 35.66
C THR A 178 -38.19 21.99 36.12
N SER A 179 -39.09 22.13 37.08
CA SER A 179 -40.08 21.15 37.53
C SER A 179 -41.03 20.75 36.41
N ASP A 180 -41.38 19.47 36.30
CA ASP A 180 -42.73 19.04 35.93
C ASP A 180 -43.01 17.57 36.30
N THR A 181 -44.27 17.33 36.64
CA THR A 181 -44.84 16.17 37.33
C THR A 181 -45.47 15.11 36.39
N VAL A 182 -45.18 13.83 36.69
CA VAL A 182 -46.02 12.59 36.58
C VAL A 182 -46.42 12.03 35.19
N THR A 183 -46.05 10.76 34.89
CA THR A 183 -46.96 9.57 34.77
C THR A 183 -46.13 8.27 34.48
N ALA A 184 -46.57 7.13 35.02
CA ALA A 184 -45.83 5.88 35.21
C ALA A 184 -45.92 4.83 34.08
N ALA A 185 -44.88 3.99 33.95
CA ALA A 185 -44.94 2.59 33.50
C ALA A 185 -43.74 1.79 34.12
N PRO A 186 -43.90 0.53 34.57
CA PRO A 186 -42.83 -0.20 35.24
C PRO A 186 -41.94 -0.90 34.20
N GLU A 187 -40.74 -0.36 33.97
CA GLU A 187 -39.73 -1.06 33.16
C GLU A 187 -39.02 -2.16 33.97
N THR A 188 -38.99 -3.36 33.40
CA THR A 188 -38.28 -4.52 33.93
C THR A 188 -36.77 -4.26 33.94
N ARG A 189 -36.19 -4.09 35.13
CA ARG A 189 -34.75 -3.83 35.29
C ARG A 189 -33.93 -5.07 34.94
N LYS A 190 -33.23 -5.02 33.80
CA LYS A 190 -32.13 -5.95 33.49
C LYS A 190 -31.02 -5.75 34.53
N PRO A 191 -30.37 -6.83 35.04
CA PRO A 191 -29.26 -6.68 35.96
C PRO A 191 -28.08 -6.06 35.21
N MET A 192 -27.79 -4.79 35.52
CA MET A 192 -26.67 -4.05 34.96
C MET A 192 -25.61 -3.91 36.06
N PHE A 193 -24.49 -4.62 35.89
CA PHE A 193 -23.32 -4.47 36.74
C PHE A 193 -22.72 -3.06 36.52
N LYS A 194 -22.74 -2.22 37.56
CA LYS A 194 -22.03 -0.94 37.59
C LYS A 194 -20.73 -1.10 38.38
N PRO A 195 -19.56 -1.15 37.73
CA PRO A 195 -18.30 -1.08 38.46
C PRO A 195 -18.15 0.30 39.10
N SER A 196 -17.96 0.34 40.42
CA SER A 196 -17.60 1.54 41.16
C SER A 196 -16.08 1.64 41.22
N PHE A 197 -15.50 2.55 40.44
CA PHE A 197 -14.08 2.87 40.55
C PHE A 197 -13.90 3.87 41.69
N LYS A 198 -13.39 3.41 42.83
CA LYS A 198 -12.87 4.30 43.85
C LYS A 198 -11.59 4.93 43.31
N LYS A 199 -11.54 6.26 43.21
CA LYS A 199 -10.30 6.98 42.92
C LYS A 199 -9.28 6.68 44.03
N PRO A 200 -7.99 6.48 43.71
CA PRO A 200 -6.96 6.38 44.74
C PRO A 200 -6.91 7.70 45.51
N ALA A 201 -6.93 7.61 46.83
CA ALA A 201 -6.66 8.75 47.69
C ALA A 201 -5.24 9.20 47.41
N ASN A 202 -5.08 10.49 47.14
CA ASN A 202 -3.81 11.15 46.98
C ASN A 202 -3.22 11.29 48.39
N ASP A 203 -2.41 10.33 48.83
CA ASP A 203 -1.58 10.49 50.01
C ASP A 203 -0.36 11.33 49.63
N ALA A 204 -0.06 12.27 50.53
CA ALA A 204 0.88 13.38 50.47
C ALA A 204 2.27 13.09 49.89
#